data_AF-A0A1G9WWM5-F1
#
_entry.id   AF-A0A1G9WWM5-F1
#
_cell.length_a   1.000
_cell.length_b   1.000
_cell.length_c   1.000
_cell.angle_alpha   90.00
_cell.angle_beta   90.00
_cell.angle_gamma   90.00
#
_symmetry.space_group_name_H-M   'P 1'
#
loop_
_entity.id
_entity.type
_entity.pdbx_description
1 polymer ?
#
loop_
_entity_poly.entity_id
_entity_poly.type
_entity_poly.pdbx_seq_one_letter_code
_entity_poly.pdbx_strand_id
1 'polypeptide(L)'
;MADADESPTYDLREGPPSPERFVELRDTAGMSHRTIEAAREGVPNSYYAVRVVAATDDAEPVVGMGRVVGDGGTVFQLTDIVVHPDHQGRGLGTEITDALVTHLRETAPESAYVNLMADVEGFYERWGFEYTAPDSQGMFIRIGEE
;
A
#
# COMPACT_ATOMS: atom_id res chain seq x y z
N MET A 1 38.28 -8.01 6.77
CA MET A 1 37.24 -8.49 7.70
C MET A 1 35.99 -7.84 7.18
N ALA A 2 35.17 -8.60 6.44
CA ALA A 2 34.05 -8.04 5.69
C ALA A 2 33.02 -7.48 6.69
N ASP A 3 32.62 -6.23 6.47
CA ASP A 3 31.56 -5.56 7.21
C ASP A 3 30.33 -6.48 7.28
N ALA A 4 29.81 -6.65 8.49
CA ALA A 4 28.57 -7.36 8.69
C ALA A 4 27.47 -6.59 7.94
N ASP A 5 26.81 -7.29 7.03
CA ASP A 5 25.61 -6.86 6.32
C ASP A 5 24.48 -6.69 7.35
N GLU A 6 24.49 -5.58 8.09
CA GLU A 6 23.39 -5.18 8.95
C GLU A 6 22.24 -4.75 8.05
N SER A 7 21.31 -5.67 7.83
CA SER A 7 20.03 -5.33 7.21
C SER A 7 19.39 -4.18 8.01
N PRO A 8 18.95 -3.10 7.36
CA PRO A 8 18.31 -1.98 8.04
C PRO A 8 17.15 -2.46 8.90
N THR A 9 17.01 -1.87 10.09
CA THR A 9 15.82 -2.04 10.93
C THR A 9 14.68 -1.22 10.36
N TYR A 10 13.45 -1.69 10.51
CA TYR A 10 12.25 -1.05 9.96
C TYR A 10 11.26 -0.68 11.06
N ASP A 11 10.51 0.40 10.82
CA ASP A 11 9.46 0.90 11.70
C ASP A 11 8.19 1.19 10.89
N LEU A 12 7.07 0.59 11.29
CA LEU A 12 5.77 0.84 10.68
C LEU A 12 5.11 2.04 11.37
N ARG A 13 4.76 3.06 10.59
CA ARG A 13 4.13 4.29 11.09
C ARG A 13 2.78 4.52 10.46
N GLU A 14 1.85 5.06 11.23
CA GLU A 14 0.57 5.51 10.72
C GLU A 14 0.70 6.77 9.87
N GLY A 15 -0.20 6.85 8.89
CA GLY A 15 -0.29 7.93 7.91
C GLY A 15 0.45 7.64 6.61
N PRO A 16 0.03 8.28 5.51
CA PRO A 16 0.67 8.10 4.22
C PRO A 16 2.06 8.76 4.17
N PRO A 17 2.91 8.44 3.18
CA PRO A 17 4.09 9.25 2.87
C PRO A 17 3.71 10.66 2.36
N SER A 18 4.71 11.52 2.15
CA SER A 18 4.52 12.76 1.40
C SER A 18 4.04 12.45 -0.04
N PRO A 19 3.30 13.36 -0.70
CA PRO A 19 2.90 13.18 -2.10
C PRO A 19 4.06 12.92 -3.05
N GLU A 20 5.20 13.60 -2.84
CA GLU A 20 6.42 13.41 -3.61
C GLU A 20 6.96 11.98 -3.44
N ARG A 21 7.06 11.51 -2.20
CA ARG A 21 7.54 10.14 -1.92
C ARG A 21 6.55 9.07 -2.36
N PHE A 22 5.25 9.35 -2.31
CA PHE A 22 4.20 8.48 -2.86
C PHE A 22 4.42 8.23 -4.35
N VAL A 23 4.63 9.30 -5.15
CA VAL A 23 4.85 9.18 -6.59
C VAL A 23 6.14 8.41 -6.87
N GLU A 24 7.23 8.77 -6.19
CA GLU A 24 8.53 8.13 -6.37
C GLU A 24 8.48 6.62 -6.06
N LEU A 25 7.90 6.21 -4.93
CA LEU A 25 7.80 4.79 -4.57
C LEU A 25 7.01 3.97 -5.59
N ARG A 26 5.93 4.54 -6.13
CA ARG A 26 5.14 3.90 -7.19
C ARG A 26 5.96 3.69 -8.45
N ASP A 27 6.61 4.75 -8.91
CA ASP A 27 7.40 4.73 -10.14
C ASP A 27 8.56 3.75 -10.02
N THR A 28 9.28 3.77 -8.89
CA THR A 28 10.41 2.84 -8.64
C THR A 28 9.95 1.38 -8.54
N ALA A 29 8.75 1.11 -8.04
CA ALA A 29 8.20 -0.24 -7.99
C ALA A 29 7.51 -0.70 -9.28
N GLY A 30 7.56 0.11 -10.35
CA GLY A 30 6.95 -0.22 -11.64
C GLY A 30 5.42 -0.15 -11.64
N MET A 31 4.81 0.50 -10.65
CA MET A 31 3.37 0.77 -10.66
C MET A 31 3.03 1.84 -11.70
N SER A 32 1.76 1.88 -12.15
CA SER A 32 1.32 2.95 -13.04
C SER A 32 1.51 4.32 -12.39
N HIS A 33 2.12 5.25 -13.12
CA HIS A 33 2.45 6.60 -12.69
C HIS A 33 1.24 7.40 -12.18
N ARG A 34 1.50 8.37 -11.28
CA ARG A 34 0.53 9.36 -10.82
C ARG A 34 1.21 10.73 -10.81
N THR A 35 0.52 11.75 -11.31
CA THR A 35 1.06 13.11 -11.26
C THR A 35 1.16 13.59 -9.82
N ILE A 36 2.09 14.51 -9.57
CA ILE A 36 2.26 15.09 -8.23
C ILE A 36 1.04 15.90 -7.82
N GLU A 37 0.33 16.57 -8.74
CA GLU A 37 -0.93 17.25 -8.43
C GLU A 37 -2.00 16.27 -7.92
N ALA A 38 -2.19 15.16 -8.64
CA ALA A 38 -3.14 14.13 -8.22
C ALA A 38 -2.77 13.51 -6.87
N ALA A 39 -1.48 13.30 -6.61
CA ALA A 39 -1.01 12.81 -5.32
C ALA A 39 -1.27 13.80 -4.18
N ARG A 40 -1.04 15.10 -4.40
CA ARG A 40 -1.32 16.16 -3.41
C ARG A 40 -2.80 16.24 -3.06
N GLU A 41 -3.68 15.98 -4.01
CA GLU A 41 -5.13 15.94 -3.79
C GLU A 41 -5.58 14.63 -3.15
N GLY A 42 -5.12 13.47 -3.64
CA GLY A 42 -5.67 12.17 -3.28
C GLY A 42 -5.08 11.55 -2.01
N VAL A 43 -3.77 11.68 -1.78
CA VAL A 43 -3.07 10.99 -0.70
C VAL A 43 -3.57 11.42 0.70
N PRO A 44 -3.81 12.72 0.98
CA PRO A 44 -4.37 13.14 2.28
C PRO A 44 -5.77 12.61 2.57
N ASN A 45 -6.52 12.21 1.53
CA ASN A 45 -7.89 11.70 1.64
C ASN A 45 -7.96 10.17 1.83
N SER A 46 -6.85 9.53 2.20
CA SER A 46 -6.86 8.12 2.59
C SER A 46 -7.75 7.92 3.80
N TYR A 47 -8.60 6.88 3.79
CA TYR A 47 -9.39 6.50 4.97
C TYR A 47 -8.47 6.03 6.09
N TYR A 48 -7.49 5.19 5.75
CA TYR A 48 -6.38 4.79 6.61
C TYR A 48 -5.14 4.58 5.76
N ALA A 49 -3.95 4.76 6.34
CA ALA A 49 -2.69 4.52 5.64
C ALA A 49 -1.58 4.21 6.63
N VAL A 50 -0.60 3.45 6.17
CA VAL A 50 0.64 3.18 6.89
C VAL A 50 1.82 3.34 5.95
N ARG A 51 2.99 3.61 6.53
CA ARG A 51 4.27 3.68 5.83
C ARG A 51 5.35 2.98 6.62
N VAL A 52 6.29 2.36 5.92
CA VAL A 52 7.46 1.71 6.51
C VAL A 52 8.65 2.64 6.39
N VAL A 53 9.30 2.93 7.50
CA VAL A 53 10.51 3.75 7.58
C VAL A 53 11.70 2.83 7.83
N ALA A 54 12.73 2.90 6.99
CA ALA A 54 14.00 2.23 7.22
C ALA A 54 14.89 3.11 8.11
N ALA A 55 15.64 2.50 9.03
CA ALA A 55 16.66 3.19 9.80
C ALA A 55 17.91 3.43 8.93
N THR A 56 17.88 4.49 8.12
CA THR A 56 18.97 4.93 7.26
C THR A 56 19.28 6.42 7.50
N ASP A 57 20.45 6.86 7.05
CA ASP A 57 20.83 8.30 7.05
C ASP A 57 20.18 9.08 5.89
N ASP A 58 19.24 8.46 5.15
CA ASP A 58 18.62 9.09 3.99
C ASP A 58 17.64 10.20 4.42
N ALA A 59 17.57 11.23 3.58
CA ALA A 59 16.67 12.36 3.80
C ALA A 59 15.18 11.97 3.71
N GLU A 60 14.86 10.89 2.98
CA GLU A 60 13.50 10.35 2.84
C GLU A 60 13.51 8.83 3.08
N PRO A 61 13.43 8.40 4.35
CA PRO A 61 13.65 7.00 4.75
C PRO A 61 12.42 6.11 4.56
N VAL A 62 11.32 6.60 3.96
CA VAL A 62 10.13 5.78 3.73
C VAL A 62 10.37 4.81 2.58
N VAL A 63 10.34 3.51 2.85
CA VAL A 63 10.65 2.44 1.89
C VAL A 63 9.44 1.57 1.55
N GLY A 64 8.29 1.82 2.15
CA GLY A 64 7.06 1.11 1.83
C GLY A 64 5.85 1.89 2.27
N MET A 65 4.70 1.60 1.67
CA MET A 65 3.42 2.21 2.02
C MET A 65 2.27 1.26 1.70
N GLY A 66 1.13 1.52 2.33
CA GLY A 66 -0.15 0.93 1.97
C GLY A 66 -1.29 1.84 2.42
N ARG A 67 -2.38 1.83 1.67
CA ARG A 67 -3.51 2.72 1.89
C ARG A 67 -4.83 1.95 1.86
N VAL A 68 -5.81 2.50 2.55
CA VAL A 68 -7.22 2.17 2.41
C VAL A 68 -7.94 3.43 1.96
N VAL A 69 -8.76 3.30 0.92
CA VAL A 69 -9.77 4.30 0.54
C VAL A 69 -11.15 3.70 0.77
N GLY A 70 -12.16 4.53 0.97
CA GLY A 70 -13.52 4.05 1.20
C GLY A 70 -14.47 5.16 1.57
N ASP A 71 -15.74 4.80 1.74
CA ASP A 71 -16.82 5.71 2.15
C ASP A 71 -17.00 5.79 3.67
N GLY A 72 -16.22 5.02 4.43
CA GLY A 72 -16.32 4.93 5.88
C GLY A 72 -17.49 4.08 6.37
N GLY A 73 -18.13 3.31 5.49
CA GLY A 73 -19.30 2.51 5.83
C GLY A 73 -19.43 1.22 5.03
N THR A 74 -19.78 1.33 3.75
CA THR A 74 -20.23 0.19 2.95
C THR A 74 -19.13 -0.42 2.10
N VAL A 75 -18.11 0.35 1.71
CA VAL A 75 -17.06 -0.13 0.82
C VAL A 75 -15.70 0.46 1.15
N PHE A 76 -14.70 -0.41 1.16
CA PHE A 76 -13.29 -0.08 1.30
C PHE A 76 -12.47 -0.78 0.23
N GLN A 77 -11.37 -0.17 -0.14
CA GLN A 77 -10.39 -0.74 -1.06
C GLN A 77 -8.99 -0.58 -0.49
N LEU A 78 -8.28 -1.69 -0.36
CA LEU A 78 -6.83 -1.66 -0.14
C LEU A 78 -6.18 -1.26 -1.46
N THR A 79 -5.31 -0.25 -1.39
CA THR A 79 -4.64 0.31 -2.56
C THR A 79 -3.22 0.74 -2.22
N ASP A 80 -2.40 0.89 -3.26
CA ASP A 80 -1.05 1.43 -3.17
C ASP A 80 -0.15 0.70 -2.15
N ILE A 81 -0.33 -0.62 -2.01
CA ILE A 81 0.54 -1.48 -1.22
C ILE A 81 1.80 -1.73 -2.01
N VAL A 82 2.91 -1.15 -1.55
CA VAL A 82 4.19 -1.22 -2.25
C VAL A 82 5.35 -1.15 -1.28
N VAL A 83 6.41 -1.89 -1.59
CA VAL A 83 7.70 -1.85 -0.91
C VAL A 83 8.76 -1.60 -1.97
N HIS A 84 9.65 -0.65 -1.70
CA HIS A 84 10.79 -0.33 -2.54
C HIS A 84 11.58 -1.61 -2.88
N PRO A 85 11.95 -1.85 -4.15
CA PRO A 85 12.57 -3.10 -4.61
C PRO A 85 13.72 -3.60 -3.71
N ASP A 86 14.63 -2.71 -3.32
CA ASP A 86 15.80 -3.05 -2.48
C ASP A 86 15.45 -3.53 -1.05
N HIS A 87 14.21 -3.30 -0.60
CA HIS A 87 13.70 -3.69 0.71
C HIS A 87 12.64 -4.80 0.63
N GLN A 88 12.37 -5.36 -0.56
CA GLN A 88 11.45 -6.49 -0.74
C GLN A 88 12.04 -7.81 -0.20
N GLY A 89 11.18 -8.83 -0.05
CA GLY A 89 11.58 -10.14 0.47
C GLY A 89 11.82 -10.20 1.98
N ARG A 90 11.53 -9.11 2.71
CA ARG A 90 11.81 -8.95 4.15
C ARG A 90 10.55 -8.93 5.03
N GLY A 91 9.40 -9.33 4.50
CA GLY A 91 8.13 -9.33 5.24
C GLY A 91 7.38 -7.99 5.32
N LEU A 92 7.98 -6.88 4.84
CA LEU A 92 7.38 -5.55 4.96
C LEU A 92 5.99 -5.41 4.31
N GLY A 93 5.77 -6.05 3.15
CA GLY A 93 4.45 -6.07 2.51
C GLY A 93 3.40 -6.79 3.35
N THR A 94 3.81 -7.82 4.10
CA THR A 94 2.96 -8.50 5.08
C THR A 94 2.62 -7.58 6.23
N GLU A 95 3.60 -6.90 6.83
CA GLU A 95 3.37 -5.96 7.93
C GLU A 95 2.43 -4.81 7.55
N ILE A 96 2.62 -4.25 6.35
CA ILE A 96 1.73 -3.23 5.79
C ILE A 96 0.30 -3.78 5.70
N THR A 97 0.12 -4.94 5.07
CA THR A 97 -1.21 -5.50 4.84
C THR A 97 -1.87 -5.93 6.15
N ASP A 98 -1.11 -6.48 7.10
CA ASP A 98 -1.57 -6.80 8.46
C ASP A 98 -2.16 -5.57 9.14
N ALA A 99 -1.49 -4.42 9.09
CA ALA A 99 -1.97 -3.19 9.70
C ALA A 99 -3.26 -2.67 9.03
N LEU A 100 -3.32 -2.68 7.69
CA LEU A 100 -4.52 -2.24 6.97
C LEU A 100 -5.75 -3.11 7.27
N VAL A 101 -5.57 -4.44 7.25
CA VAL A 101 -6.65 -5.39 7.50
C VAL A 101 -7.07 -5.36 8.97
N THR A 102 -6.12 -5.24 9.90
CA THR A 102 -6.42 -5.11 11.34
C THR A 102 -7.26 -3.87 11.59
N HIS A 103 -6.84 -2.71 11.06
CA HIS A 103 -7.61 -1.47 11.19
C HIS A 103 -9.06 -1.65 10.69
N LEU A 104 -9.24 -2.21 9.48
CA LEU A 104 -10.58 -2.43 8.93
C LEU A 104 -11.42 -3.41 9.76
N ARG A 105 -10.83 -4.50 10.29
CA ARG A 105 -11.55 -5.44 11.15
C ARG A 105 -12.01 -4.80 12.46
N GLU A 106 -11.31 -3.78 12.95
CA GLU A 106 -11.63 -3.07 14.18
C GLU A 106 -12.61 -1.91 13.96
N THR A 107 -12.59 -1.27 12.80
CA THR A 107 -13.31 0.00 12.57
C THR A 107 -14.43 -0.08 11.54
N ALA A 108 -14.38 -1.01 10.59
CA ALA A 108 -15.39 -1.09 9.53
C ALA A 108 -16.72 -1.64 10.09
N PRO A 109 -17.87 -1.08 9.67
CA PRO A 109 -19.17 -1.61 10.05
C PRO A 109 -19.40 -3.05 9.58
N GLU A 110 -20.34 -3.75 10.24
CA GLU A 110 -20.82 -5.04 9.77
C GLU A 110 -21.28 -4.95 8.30
N SER A 111 -20.99 -5.99 7.51
CA SER A 111 -21.28 -6.09 6.08
C SER A 111 -20.48 -5.18 5.13
N ALA A 112 -19.51 -4.40 5.63
CA ALA A 112 -18.63 -3.62 4.76
C ALA A 112 -17.91 -4.51 3.75
N TYR A 113 -17.91 -4.10 2.48
CA TYR A 113 -17.23 -4.80 1.39
C TYR A 113 -15.80 -4.28 1.22
N VAL A 114 -14.81 -5.15 1.41
CA VAL A 114 -13.39 -4.80 1.28
C VAL A 114 -12.81 -5.49 0.05
N ASN A 115 -12.20 -4.74 -0.86
CA ASN A 115 -11.61 -5.29 -2.09
C ASN A 115 -10.20 -4.74 -2.38
N LEU A 116 -9.53 -5.34 -3.37
CA LEU A 116 -8.26 -4.88 -3.92
C LEU A 116 -8.09 -5.41 -5.35
N MET A 117 -7.13 -4.85 -6.08
CA MET A 117 -6.63 -5.41 -7.34
C MET A 117 -5.33 -6.15 -7.05
N ALA A 118 -5.32 -7.46 -7.23
CA ALA A 118 -4.16 -8.29 -6.89
C ALA A 118 -3.22 -8.44 -8.09
N ASP A 119 -2.04 -7.82 -8.01
CA ASP A 119 -0.94 -8.03 -8.98
C ASP A 119 -0.01 -9.19 -8.58
N VAL A 120 -0.23 -9.79 -7.40
CA VAL A 120 0.54 -10.91 -6.86
C VAL A 120 -0.42 -12.03 -6.45
N GLU A 121 -0.28 -13.19 -7.09
CA GLU A 121 -1.13 -14.36 -6.83
C GLU A 121 -0.91 -14.94 -5.43
N GLY A 122 -2.00 -15.33 -4.75
CA GLY A 122 -1.98 -16.01 -3.46
C GLY A 122 -1.53 -15.17 -2.25
N PHE A 123 -0.89 -14.02 -2.46
CA PHE A 123 -0.35 -13.20 -1.37
C PHE A 123 -1.44 -12.77 -0.38
N TYR A 124 -2.60 -12.33 -0.90
CA TYR A 124 -3.67 -11.75 -0.08
C TYR A 124 -4.59 -12.79 0.60
N GLU A 125 -4.56 -14.05 0.17
CA GLU A 125 -5.47 -15.11 0.64
C GLU A 125 -5.34 -15.37 2.15
N ARG A 126 -4.14 -15.17 2.71
CA ARG A 126 -3.89 -15.33 4.15
C ARG A 126 -4.69 -14.37 5.04
N TRP A 127 -5.21 -13.27 4.49
CA TRP A 127 -6.10 -12.35 5.20
C TRP A 127 -7.59 -12.66 4.96
N GLY A 128 -7.90 -13.71 4.21
CA GLY A 128 -9.25 -14.09 3.83
C GLY A 128 -9.77 -13.38 2.58
N PHE A 129 -8.90 -12.77 1.78
CA PHE A 129 -9.31 -12.29 0.45
C PHE A 129 -9.51 -13.49 -0.48
N GLU A 130 -10.59 -13.43 -1.27
CA GLU A 130 -10.93 -14.42 -2.28
C GLU A 130 -11.03 -13.73 -3.64
N TYR A 131 -10.74 -14.47 -4.71
CA TYR A 131 -10.96 -13.96 -6.06
C TYR A 131 -12.46 -13.78 -6.31
N THR A 132 -12.83 -12.61 -6.82
CA THR A 132 -14.22 -12.32 -7.21
C THR A 132 -14.62 -13.02 -8.52
N ALA A 133 -13.65 -13.49 -9.29
CA ALA A 133 -13.85 -14.31 -10.48
C ALA A 133 -14.36 -15.73 -10.11
N PRO A 134 -15.23 -16.35 -10.93
CA PRO A 134 -15.71 -15.85 -12.23
C PRO A 134 -16.88 -14.86 -12.13
N ASP A 135 -17.54 -14.73 -10.98
CA ASP A 135 -18.80 -13.99 -10.81
C ASP A 135 -18.65 -12.48 -11.08
N SER A 136 -17.47 -11.92 -10.82
CA SER A 136 -17.13 -10.53 -11.11
C SER A 136 -15.67 -10.41 -11.56
N GLN A 137 -15.40 -9.42 -12.41
CA GLN A 137 -14.07 -9.17 -12.97
C GLN A 137 -13.68 -7.70 -12.72
N GLY A 138 -12.44 -7.47 -12.31
CA GLY A 138 -11.91 -6.11 -12.19
C GLY A 138 -11.78 -5.44 -13.56
N MET A 139 -12.15 -4.16 -13.64
CA MET A 139 -12.07 -3.35 -14.85
C MET A 139 -11.49 -1.98 -14.50
N PHE A 140 -10.76 -1.35 -15.43
CA PHE A 140 -10.17 -0.03 -15.22
C PHE A 140 -10.23 0.83 -16.49
N ILE A 141 -10.23 2.15 -16.30
CA ILE A 141 -9.98 3.18 -17.31
C ILE A 141 -9.02 4.19 -16.71
N ARG A 142 -8.18 4.82 -17.53
CA ARG A 142 -7.29 5.90 -17.10
C ARG A 142 -7.74 7.20 -17.75
N ILE A 143 -7.76 8.26 -16.96
CA ILE A 143 -8.17 9.59 -17.42
C ILE A 143 -6.91 10.37 -17.80
N GLY A 144 -6.87 10.92 -19.01
CA GLY A 144 -5.76 11.76 -19.48
C GLY A 144 -4.57 10.99 -20.08
N GLU A 145 -4.70 9.69 -20.31
CA GLU A 145 -3.77 8.91 -21.11
C GLU A 145 -4.46 8.57 -22.45
N GLU A 146 -3.88 9.00 -23.57
CA GLU A 146 -4.30 8.61 -24.95
C GLU A 146 -3.74 7.22 -25.32
#